data_AF-R6ECB3-F1
#
_entry.id   AF-R6ECB3-F1
#
_cell.length_a   1.000
_cell.length_b   1.000
_cell.length_c   1.000
_cell.angle_alpha   90.00
_cell.angle_beta   90.00
_cell.angle_gamma   90.00
#
_symmetry.space_group_name_H-M   'P 1'
#
loop_
_entity.id
_entity.type
_entity.pdbx_description
1 polymer ?
#
loop_
_entity_poly.entity_id
_entity_poly.type
_entity_poly.pdbx_seq_one_letter_code
_entity_poly.pdbx_strand_id
1 'polypeptide(L)'
;MVCDKVDENISCYYGIYAEIVKVIGADKMKAFYEIVKGQQIVFPIKLYSKEYMVAIAQSGKRSMKELAREFGYSERYFRRMVIEYDNNKKNKRG
;
A
#
# COMPACT_ATOMS: atom_id res chain seq x y z
N MET A 1 -2.85 20.69 16.81
CA MET A 1 -4.11 20.98 16.09
C MET A 1 -5.20 20.81 17.11
N VAL A 2 -5.91 21.89 17.40
CA VAL A 2 -6.98 21.89 18.40
C VAL A 2 -8.27 21.65 17.63
N CYS A 3 -8.75 20.42 17.66
CA CYS A 3 -10.16 20.16 17.35
C CYS A 3 -10.88 20.30 18.68
N ASP A 4 -11.24 21.53 19.05
CA ASP A 4 -12.24 21.72 20.09
C ASP A 4 -13.54 21.06 19.61
N LYS A 5 -14.34 20.52 20.53
CA LYS A 5 -15.54 19.72 20.25
C LYS A 5 -16.61 20.57 19.54
N VAL A 6 -16.41 20.83 18.26
CA VAL A 6 -17.37 21.47 17.38
C VAL A 6 -18.11 20.35 16.68
N ASP A 7 -19.25 19.97 17.26
CA ASP A 7 -20.27 19.07 16.69
C ASP A 7 -19.78 17.66 16.26
N GLU A 8 -20.40 16.60 16.77
CA GLU A 8 -19.98 15.21 16.47
C GLU A 8 -20.13 14.84 14.98
N ASN A 9 -20.86 15.64 14.20
CA ASN A 9 -21.08 15.42 12.78
C ASN A 9 -20.10 16.16 11.85
N ILE A 10 -19.21 17.01 12.37
CA ILE A 10 -18.28 17.79 11.55
C ILE A 10 -16.86 17.25 11.70
N SER A 11 -16.30 16.70 10.62
CA SER A 11 -14.89 16.32 10.60
C SER A 11 -14.00 17.56 10.71
N CYS A 12 -13.16 17.63 11.72
CA CYS A 12 -12.14 18.67 11.84
C CYS A 12 -10.96 18.49 10.86
N TYR A 13 -10.98 17.42 10.06
CA TYR A 13 -9.97 17.13 9.04
C TYR A 13 -10.54 17.32 7.63
N TYR A 14 -9.75 17.95 6.75
CA TYR A 14 -10.13 18.25 5.37
C TYR A 14 -9.99 17.03 4.45
N GLY A 15 -11.04 16.72 3.69
CA GLY A 15 -11.01 15.70 2.63
C GLY A 15 -10.50 14.34 3.11
N ILE A 16 -9.53 13.77 2.40
CA ILE A 16 -8.99 12.43 2.69
C ILE A 16 -8.33 12.32 4.07
N TYR A 17 -7.92 13.42 4.69
CA TYR A 17 -7.37 13.39 6.05
C TYR A 17 -8.38 12.90 7.09
N ALA A 18 -9.68 13.08 6.85
CA ALA A 18 -10.75 12.54 7.69
C ALA A 18 -10.85 11.02 7.65
N GLU A 19 -10.46 10.40 6.53
CA GLU A 19 -10.40 8.95 6.40
C GLU A 19 -9.09 8.42 6.96
N ILE A 20 -7.98 9.09 6.65
CA ILE A 20 -6.65 8.69 7.12
C ILE A 20 -6.59 8.69 8.65
N VAL A 21 -7.12 9.71 9.33
CA VAL A 21 -7.07 9.80 10.79
C VAL A 21 -7.82 8.65 11.49
N LYS A 22 -8.90 8.12 10.86
CA LYS A 22 -9.64 6.96 11.39
C LYS A 22 -8.79 5.69 11.37
N VAL A 23 -7.80 5.62 10.47
CA VAL A 23 -6.89 4.48 10.33
C VAL A 23 -5.64 4.66 11.18
N ILE A 24 -4.99 5.83 11.14
CA ILE A 24 -3.68 6.04 11.77
C ILE A 24 -3.73 6.69 13.15
N GLY A 25 -4.88 7.23 13.55
CA GLY A 25 -5.06 7.95 14.81
C GLY A 25 -4.68 9.44 14.72
N ALA A 26 -5.33 10.24 15.56
CA ALA A 26 -5.10 11.70 15.63
C ALA A 26 -3.68 12.05 16.11
N ASP A 27 -3.08 11.19 16.94
CA ASP A 27 -1.72 11.29 17.46
C ASP A 27 -0.67 11.32 16.33
N LYS A 28 -0.85 10.47 15.31
CA LYS A 28 0.11 10.36 14.18
C LYS A 28 -0.24 11.25 13.00
N MET A 29 -1.47 11.78 12.95
CA MET A 29 -1.98 12.56 11.83
C MET A 29 -1.14 13.79 11.50
N LYS A 30 -0.62 14.48 12.53
CA LYS A 30 0.23 15.67 12.33
C LYS A 30 1.53 15.32 11.62
N ALA A 31 2.20 14.22 12.03
CA ALA A 31 3.44 13.79 11.39
C ALA A 31 3.21 13.38 9.94
N PHE A 32 2.11 12.67 9.65
CA PHE A 32 1.73 12.34 8.28
C PHE A 32 1.50 13.59 7.43
N TYR A 33 0.71 14.54 7.92
CA TYR A 33 0.42 15.79 7.22
C TYR A 33 1.69 16.56 6.86
N GLU A 34 2.65 16.67 7.78
CA GLU A 34 3.91 17.38 7.52
C GLU A 34 4.73 16.75 6.39
N ILE A 35 4.63 15.44 6.16
CA ILE A 35 5.35 14.75 5.08
C ILE A 35 4.73 15.05 3.71
N VAL A 36 3.39 15.13 3.64
CA VAL A 36 2.66 15.13 2.38
C VAL A 36 2.10 16.50 1.98
N LYS A 37 2.02 17.47 2.90
CA LYS A 37 1.41 18.76 2.64
C LYS A 37 2.11 19.50 1.50
N GLY A 38 1.32 20.10 0.61
CA GLY A 38 1.82 20.84 -0.55
C GLY A 38 2.26 19.97 -1.74
N GLN A 39 2.20 18.64 -1.62
CA GLN A 39 2.48 17.72 -2.73
C GLN A 39 1.18 17.26 -3.41
N GLN A 40 1.19 17.13 -4.73
CA GLN A 40 0.17 16.37 -5.45
C GLN A 40 0.57 14.89 -5.42
N ILE A 41 -0.08 14.11 -4.57
CA ILE A 41 0.20 12.67 -4.43
C ILE A 41 -0.89 11.87 -5.12
N VAL A 42 -0.49 11.03 -6.07
CA VAL A 42 -1.37 10.01 -6.64
C VAL A 42 -1.03 8.68 -5.95
N PHE A 43 -1.96 8.19 -5.13
CA PHE A 43 -1.77 6.91 -4.47
C PHE A 43 -1.79 5.77 -5.50
N PRO A 44 -0.75 4.91 -5.53
CA PRO A 44 -0.77 3.73 -6.38
C PRO A 44 -1.92 2.80 -6.02
N ILE A 45 -2.54 2.17 -7.02
CA ILE A 45 -3.55 1.12 -6.83
C ILE A 45 -2.95 -0.09 -6.07
N LYS A 46 -1.64 -0.30 -6.19
CA LYS A 46 -0.93 -1.44 -5.60
C LYS A 46 -0.23 -1.00 -4.32
N LEU A 47 -0.56 -1.68 -3.23
CA LEU A 47 0.00 -1.43 -1.90
C LEU A 47 1.44 -1.96 -1.77
N TYR A 48 1.74 -3.12 -2.35
CA TYR A 48 3.02 -3.80 -2.20
C TYR A 48 3.87 -3.67 -3.46
N SER A 49 5.19 -3.56 -3.25
CA SER A 49 6.16 -3.58 -4.35
C SER A 49 6.24 -4.96 -5.01
N LYS A 50 6.65 -4.98 -6.28
CA LYS A 50 6.81 -6.24 -7.03
C LYS A 50 7.84 -7.14 -6.37
N GLU A 51 8.92 -6.56 -5.90
CA GLU A 51 10.04 -7.21 -5.20
C GLU A 51 9.53 -7.97 -3.97
N TYR A 52 8.72 -7.31 -3.14
CA TYR A 52 8.16 -7.90 -1.92
C TYR A 52 7.21 -9.05 -2.26
N MET A 53 6.30 -8.83 -3.21
CA MET A 53 5.33 -9.86 -3.61
C MET A 53 6.02 -11.12 -4.15
N VAL A 54 7.09 -10.97 -4.94
CA VAL A 54 7.88 -12.07 -5.47
C VAL A 54 8.64 -12.80 -4.35
N ALA A 55 9.28 -12.05 -3.44
CA ALA A 55 10.01 -12.65 -2.32
C ALA A 55 9.09 -13.52 -1.42
N ILE A 56 7.87 -13.04 -1.13
CA ILE A 56 6.88 -13.81 -0.38
C ILE A 56 6.44 -15.05 -1.16
N ALA A 57 6.19 -14.93 -2.46
CA ALA A 57 5.80 -16.06 -3.30
C ALA A 57 6.89 -17.15 -3.36
N GLN A 58 8.16 -16.74 -3.43
CA GLN A 58 9.32 -17.63 -3.44
C GLN A 58 9.61 -18.28 -2.09
N SER A 59 9.15 -17.67 -0.99
CA SER A 59 9.30 -18.26 0.35
C SER A 59 8.58 -19.60 0.50
N GLY A 60 7.61 -19.91 -0.38
CA GLY A 60 6.84 -21.15 -0.35
C GLY A 60 5.89 -21.30 0.85
N LYS A 61 5.85 -20.34 1.77
CA LYS A 61 5.02 -20.40 3.00
C LYS A 61 3.51 -20.30 2.73
N ARG A 62 3.12 -19.76 1.59
CA ARG A 62 1.73 -19.49 1.19
C ARG A 62 1.52 -19.89 -0.26
N SER A 63 0.32 -20.31 -0.62
CA SER A 63 0.02 -20.72 -1.99
C SER A 63 -0.05 -19.52 -2.95
N MET A 64 0.25 -19.77 -4.22
CA MET A 64 0.13 -18.74 -5.28
C MET A 64 -1.30 -18.19 -5.39
N LYS A 65 -2.31 -19.02 -5.11
CA LYS A 65 -3.72 -18.64 -5.14
C LYS A 65 -4.07 -17.64 -4.04
N GLU A 66 -3.62 -17.90 -2.81
CA GLU A 66 -3.84 -17.00 -1.67
C GLU A 66 -3.15 -15.66 -1.90
N LEU A 67 -1.88 -15.69 -2.32
CA LEU A 67 -1.10 -14.49 -2.59
C LEU A 67 -1.69 -13.66 -3.74
N ALA A 68 -2.09 -14.30 -4.83
CA ALA A 68 -2.73 -13.60 -5.94
C ALA A 68 -4.01 -12.90 -5.50
N ARG A 69 -4.85 -13.55 -4.68
CA ARG A 69 -6.08 -12.95 -4.14
C ARG A 69 -5.77 -11.75 -3.23
N GLU A 70 -4.80 -11.89 -2.33
CA GLU A 70 -4.40 -10.80 -1.41
C GLU A 70 -3.83 -9.59 -2.16
N PHE A 71 -3.01 -9.83 -3.19
CA PHE A 71 -2.41 -8.77 -3.99
C PHE A 71 -3.32 -8.23 -5.10
N GLY A 72 -4.56 -8.75 -5.20
CA GLY A 72 -5.55 -8.32 -6.18
C GLY A 72 -5.14 -8.63 -7.63
N TYR A 73 -4.70 -9.86 -7.88
CA TYR A 73 -4.35 -10.39 -9.20
C TYR A 73 -5.06 -11.72 -9.47
N SER A 74 -5.20 -12.08 -10.74
CA SER A 74 -5.49 -13.48 -11.09
C SER A 74 -4.26 -14.34 -10.82
N GLU A 75 -4.47 -15.58 -10.38
CA GLU A 75 -3.39 -16.52 -10.09
C GLU A 75 -2.48 -16.75 -11.30
N ARG A 76 -3.07 -16.80 -12.51
CA ARG A 76 -2.33 -16.92 -13.78
C ARG A 76 -1.38 -15.75 -14.00
N TYR A 77 -1.86 -14.51 -13.81
CA TYR A 77 -1.03 -13.32 -13.97
C TYR A 77 0.06 -13.26 -12.91
N PHE A 78 -0.29 -13.54 -11.65
CA PHE A 78 0.64 -13.52 -10.54
C PHE A 78 1.80 -14.52 -10.75
N ARG A 79 1.50 -15.76 -11.14
CA ARG A 79 2.54 -16.76 -11.47
C ARG A 79 3.47 -16.29 -12.58
N ARG A 80 2.90 -15.74 -13.65
CA ARG A 80 3.69 -15.23 -14.78
C ARG A 80 4.63 -14.11 -14.32
N MET A 81 4.11 -13.16 -13.54
CA MET A 81 4.87 -12.04 -12.99
C MET A 81 6.07 -12.51 -12.14
N VAL A 82 5.89 -13.57 -11.34
CA VAL A 82 6.96 -14.16 -10.52
C VAL A 82 8.04 -14.78 -11.41
N ILE A 83 7.65 -15.58 -12.42
CA ILE A 83 8.59 -16.23 -13.36
C ILE A 83 9.39 -15.19 -14.16
N GLU A 84 8.72 -14.16 -14.69
CA GLU A 84 9.37 -13.07 -15.43
C GLU A 84 10.39 -12.31 -14.59
N TYR A 85 10.07 -12.08 -13.31
CA TYR A 85 10.98 -11.41 -12.38
C TYR A 85 12.27 -12.21 -12.19
N ASP A 86 12.18 -13.54 -12.06
CA ASP A 86 13.35 -14.40 -11.94
C ASP A 86 14.21 -14.44 -13.20
N ASN A 87 13.59 -14.51 -14.37
CA ASN A 87 14.31 -14.50 -15.64
C ASN A 87 15.08 -13.19 -15.84
N ASN A 88 14.45 -12.05 -15.52
CA ASN A 88 15.11 -10.75 -15.60
C ASN A 88 16.28 -10.61 -14.61
N LYS A 89 16.19 -11.22 -13.43
CA LYS A 89 17.28 -11.23 -12.44
C LYS A 89 18.46 -12.08 -12.91
N LYS A 90 18.22 -13.17 -13.64
CA LYS A 90 19.29 -13.99 -14.24
C LYS A 90 20.02 -13.26 -15.37
N ASN A 91 19.28 -12.59 -16.26
CA ASN A 91 19.85 -11.87 -17.40
C ASN A 91 20.71 -10.66 -17.02
N LYS A 92 20.55 -10.08 -15.82
CA LYS A 92 21.39 -8.96 -15.33
C LYS A 92 22.70 -9.40 -14.66
N ARG A 93 22.91 -10.71 -14.49
CA ARG A 93 24.08 -11.30 -13.81
C ARG A 93 25.07 -11.97 -14.77
N GLY A 94 24.70 -12.13 -16.03
CA GLY A 94 25.59 -12.52 -17.13
C GLY A 94 25.92 -11.30 -17.97
#